data_AF-A0A090WGG9-F1
#
_entry.id   AF-A0A090WGG9-F1
#
_cell.length_a   1.000
_cell.length_b   1.000
_cell.length_c   1.000
_cell.angle_alpha   90.00
_cell.angle_beta   90.00
_cell.angle_gamma   90.00
#
_symmetry.space_group_name_H-M   'P 1'
#
loop_
_entity.id
_entity.type
_entity.pdbx_description
1 polymer ?
#
loop_
_entity_poly.entity_id
_entity_poly.type
_entity_poly.pdbx_seq_one_letter_code
_entity_poly.pdbx_strand_id
1 'polypeptide(L)'
;MDNCFHCGDPCTEQTIIHDDKKFCCNGCKLVYEILSDNDLGNYYDIENNPGTSPSFSKDKFNFLENEEIVQKLLEFNEQEVQVVQLSIPSIHCSSCIWVLENLQRIHHGVKSSQVDFPKKTVRVTFNSNELDLKALAILLAQ
;
A
#
# COMPACT_ATOMS: atom_id res chain seq x y z
N MET A 1 -3.24 -29.13 18.05
CA MET A 1 -1.89 -28.54 18.06
C MET A 1 -2.09 -27.08 18.37
N ASP A 2 -1.47 -26.57 19.43
CA ASP A 2 -1.62 -25.16 19.79
C ASP A 2 -0.71 -24.32 18.90
N ASN A 3 -1.27 -23.36 18.17
CA ASN A 3 -0.50 -22.46 17.31
C ASN A 3 -0.16 -21.17 18.04
N CYS A 4 0.97 -20.58 17.69
CA CYS A 4 1.41 -19.28 18.18
C CYS A 4 0.47 -18.19 17.66
N PHE A 5 -0.02 -17.34 18.56
CA PHE A 5 -0.85 -16.19 18.21
C PHE A 5 -0.13 -15.17 17.32
N HIS A 6 1.20 -15.07 17.43
CA HIS A 6 1.96 -14.06 16.69
C HIS A 6 2.41 -14.51 15.30
N CYS A 7 2.98 -15.71 15.17
CA CYS A 7 3.58 -16.19 13.91
C CYS A 7 2.79 -17.32 13.23
N GLY A 8 1.75 -17.86 13.88
CA GLY A 8 0.93 -18.95 13.34
C GLY A 8 1.56 -20.35 13.41
N ASP A 9 2.86 -20.46 13.70
CA ASP A 9 3.56 -21.75 13.81
C ASP A 9 3.08 -22.59 15.01
N PRO A 10 3.18 -23.92 14.94
CA PRO A 10 2.87 -24.79 16.08
C PRO A 10 3.82 -24.52 17.25
N CYS A 11 3.26 -24.45 18.46
CA CYS A 11 4.04 -24.44 19.70
C CYS A 11 4.56 -25.86 19.94
N THR A 12 5.84 -26.11 19.63
CA THR A 12 6.43 -27.46 19.63
C THR A 12 7.09 -27.85 20.95
N GLU A 13 7.63 -26.90 21.72
CA GLU A 13 8.42 -27.20 22.92
C GLU A 13 7.83 -26.60 24.20
N GLN A 14 7.82 -25.27 24.33
CA GLN A 14 7.30 -24.56 25.49
C GLN A 14 6.31 -23.48 25.05
N THR A 15 5.03 -23.73 25.28
CA THR A 15 3.97 -22.74 25.06
C THR A 15 4.01 -21.73 26.19
N ILE A 16 4.25 -20.47 25.83
CA ILE A 16 4.17 -19.35 26.76
C ILE A 16 2.75 -18.77 26.69
N ILE A 17 2.11 -18.56 27.84
CA ILE A 17 0.77 -17.99 27.93
C ILE A 17 0.86 -16.55 28.47
N HIS A 18 0.28 -15.61 27.74
CA HIS A 18 0.22 -14.19 28.13
C HIS A 18 -1.04 -13.55 27.50
N ASP A 19 -1.80 -12.76 28.25
CA ASP A 19 -3.09 -12.17 27.81
C ASP A 19 -4.06 -13.18 27.16
N ASP A 20 -4.20 -14.36 27.76
CA ASP A 20 -4.99 -15.49 27.26
C ASP A 20 -4.59 -15.97 25.85
N LYS A 21 -3.40 -15.60 25.37
CA LYS A 21 -2.82 -15.98 24.09
C LYS A 21 -1.60 -16.88 24.28
N LYS A 22 -1.34 -17.72 23.28
CA LYS A 22 -0.26 -18.72 23.27
C LYS A 22 0.87 -18.28 22.35
N PHE A 23 2.12 -18.45 22.76
CA PHE A 23 3.31 -18.08 21.98
C PHE A 23 4.33 -19.21 21.95
N CYS A 24 4.97 -19.43 20.79
CA CYS A 24 5.96 -20.49 20.60
C CYS A 24 7.35 -20.14 21.18
N CYS A 25 7.64 -18.85 21.42
CA CYS A 25 8.90 -18.39 22.00
C CYS A 25 8.76 -17.02 22.68
N ASN A 26 9.73 -16.66 23.54
CA ASN A 26 9.77 -15.36 24.22
C ASN A 26 9.85 -14.18 23.23
N GLY A 27 10.42 -14.38 22.04
CA GLY A 27 10.44 -13.37 20.97
C GLY A 27 9.03 -13.02 20.48
N CYS A 28 8.19 -14.03 20.23
CA CYS A 28 6.81 -13.82 19.81
C CYS A 28 5.96 -13.11 20.88
N LYS A 29 6.18 -13.45 22.15
CA LYS A 29 5.56 -12.76 23.28
C LYS A 29 6.01 -11.29 23.36
N LEU A 30 7.32 -11.04 23.25
CA LEU A 30 7.87 -9.67 23.34
C LEU A 30 7.36 -8.77 22.21
N VAL A 31 7.27 -9.28 20.98
CA VAL A 31 6.71 -8.51 19.85
C VAL A 31 5.24 -8.18 20.11
N TYR A 32 4.46 -9.13 20.63
CA TYR A 32 3.07 -8.87 21.03
C TYR A 32 2.96 -7.80 22.12
N GLU A 33 3.79 -7.87 23.17
CA GLU A 33 3.82 -6.86 24.24
C GLU A 33 4.15 -5.48 23.68
N ILE A 34 5.19 -5.37 22.85
CA ILE A 34 5.58 -4.10 22.21
C ILE A 34 4.43 -3.53 21.36
N LEU A 35 3.78 -4.35 20.54
CA LEU A 35 2.69 -3.88 19.69
C LEU A 35 1.45 -3.49 20.52
N SER A 36 1.15 -4.25 21.57
CA SER A 36 0.02 -3.98 22.46
C SER A 36 0.23 -2.70 23.29
N ASP A 37 1.44 -2.50 23.82
CA ASP A 37 1.80 -1.34 24.64
C ASP A 37 1.84 -0.02 23.86
N ASN A 38 1.98 -0.08 22.53
CA ASN A 38 2.04 1.09 21.67
C ASN A 38 0.71 1.40 20.96
N ASP A 39 -0.41 0.87 21.44
CA ASP A 39 -1.74 0.97 20.78
C ASP A 39 -1.73 0.47 19.31
N LEU A 40 -0.76 -0.39 18.96
CA LEU A 40 -0.63 -1.02 17.65
C LEU A 40 -1.25 -2.42 17.63
N GLY A 41 -2.12 -2.75 18.59
CA GLY A 41 -2.86 -4.02 18.64
C GLY A 41 -3.66 -4.30 17.36
N ASN A 42 -4.10 -3.24 16.66
CA ASN A 42 -4.74 -3.32 15.34
C ASN A 42 -3.86 -4.00 14.29
N TYR A 43 -2.54 -4.15 14.50
CA TYR A 43 -1.65 -4.91 13.63
C TYR A 43 -2.11 -6.36 13.45
N TYR A 44 -2.71 -6.95 14.49
CA TYR A 44 -3.30 -8.30 14.43
C TYR A 44 -4.67 -8.31 13.73
N ASP A 45 -5.37 -7.18 13.69
CA ASP A 45 -6.62 -7.03 12.92
C ASP A 45 -6.37 -6.80 11.42
N ILE A 46 -5.14 -6.49 11.02
CA ILE A 46 -4.73 -6.41 9.60
C ILE A 46 -4.88 -7.78 8.91
N GLU A 47 -4.86 -8.90 9.63
CA GLU A 47 -5.19 -10.22 9.05
C GLU A 47 -6.71 -10.42 8.82
N ASN A 48 -7.58 -9.72 9.56
CA ASN A 48 -9.04 -9.82 9.38
C ASN A 48 -9.59 -8.85 8.33
N ASN A 49 -8.85 -7.80 8.01
CA ASN A 49 -9.06 -6.97 6.83
C ASN A 49 -7.71 -6.78 6.14
N PRO A 50 -7.15 -7.81 5.46
CA PRO A 50 -6.06 -7.57 4.54
C PRO A 50 -6.59 -6.49 3.61
N GLY A 51 -5.98 -5.29 3.67
CA GLY A 51 -6.53 -4.09 3.06
C GLY A 51 -7.08 -4.48 1.70
N THR A 52 -8.39 -4.37 1.51
CA THR A 52 -9.08 -5.07 0.44
C THR A 52 -8.34 -4.80 -0.86
N SER A 53 -7.53 -5.75 -1.33
CA SER A 53 -6.96 -5.62 -2.67
C SER A 53 -8.19 -5.73 -3.56
N PRO A 54 -8.65 -4.64 -4.20
CA PRO A 54 -9.74 -4.76 -5.14
C PRO A 54 -9.32 -5.85 -6.13
N SER A 55 -10.18 -6.83 -6.41
CA SER A 55 -9.88 -7.91 -7.37
C SER A 55 -9.18 -7.29 -8.59
N PHE A 56 -7.86 -7.48 -8.65
CA PHE A 56 -6.98 -6.73 -9.51
C PHE A 56 -7.08 -7.39 -10.88
N SER A 57 -7.84 -6.78 -11.76
CA SER A 57 -7.84 -7.11 -13.17
C SER A 57 -7.22 -5.94 -13.89
N LYS A 58 -6.10 -6.19 -14.57
CA LYS A 58 -5.44 -5.21 -15.44
C LYS A 58 -6.40 -4.65 -16.49
N ASP A 59 -7.41 -5.45 -16.86
CA ASP A 59 -8.40 -5.07 -17.87
C ASP A 59 -9.27 -3.88 -17.43
N LYS A 60 -9.40 -3.66 -16.11
CA LYS A 60 -10.08 -2.47 -15.57
C LYS A 60 -9.45 -1.17 -16.05
N PHE A 61 -8.17 -1.19 -16.44
CA PHE A 61 -7.44 -0.02 -16.90
C PHE A 61 -7.29 0.06 -18.44
N ASN A 62 -7.89 -0.86 -19.21
CA ASN A 62 -7.75 -0.85 -20.68
C ASN A 62 -8.32 0.42 -21.33
N PHE A 63 -9.25 1.12 -20.69
CA PHE A 63 -9.73 2.41 -21.18
C PHE A 63 -8.63 3.49 -21.23
N LEU A 64 -7.53 3.32 -20.47
CA LEU A 64 -6.36 4.20 -20.51
C LEU A 64 -5.45 3.96 -21.73
N GLU A 65 -5.78 3.00 -22.61
CA GLU A 65 -5.17 2.88 -23.94
C GLU A 65 -5.77 3.89 -24.94
N ASN A 66 -6.92 4.49 -24.62
CA ASN A 66 -7.53 5.51 -25.46
C ASN A 66 -6.92 6.88 -25.15
N GLU A 67 -6.18 7.43 -26.12
CA GLU A 67 -5.52 8.73 -26.00
C GLU A 67 -6.49 9.87 -25.68
N GLU A 68 -7.70 9.90 -26.23
CA GLU A 68 -8.69 10.96 -25.93
C GLU A 68 -9.12 10.95 -24.45
N ILE A 69 -9.15 9.77 -23.84
CA ILE A 69 -9.45 9.64 -22.40
C ILE A 69 -8.25 10.10 -21.59
N VAL A 70 -7.04 9.65 -21.95
CA VAL A 70 -5.80 10.05 -21.26
C VAL A 70 -5.62 11.56 -21.26
N GLN A 71 -5.82 12.23 -22.41
CA GLN A 71 -5.70 13.69 -22.53
C GLN A 71 -6.66 14.44 -21.60
N LYS A 72 -7.84 13.88 -21.29
CA LYS A 72 -8.81 14.49 -20.37
C LYS A 72 -8.46 14.28 -18.89
N LEU A 73 -7.63 13.29 -18.58
CA LEU A 73 -7.22 12.95 -17.22
C LEU A 73 -5.93 13.66 -16.80
N LEU A 74 -5.06 13.97 -17.77
CA LEU A 74 -3.82 14.69 -17.52
C LEU A 74 -4.10 16.17 -17.21
N GLU A 75 -3.49 16.67 -16.13
CA GLU A 75 -3.46 18.11 -15.82
C GLU A 75 -2.45 18.86 -16.70
N PHE A 76 -1.41 18.14 -17.13
CA PHE A 76 -0.34 18.67 -17.96
C PHE A 76 0.20 17.55 -18.87
N ASN A 77 0.46 17.90 -20.12
CA ASN A 77 1.00 16.98 -21.11
C ASN A 77 1.78 17.78 -22.17
N GLU A 78 3.08 17.94 -21.96
CA GLU A 78 3.97 18.52 -22.97
C GLU A 78 5.27 17.74 -23.04
N GLN A 79 5.74 17.53 -24.28
CA GLN A 79 6.95 16.76 -24.56
C GLN A 79 6.87 15.38 -23.92
N GLU A 80 7.81 15.08 -23.03
CA GLU A 80 7.90 13.81 -22.30
C GLU A 80 7.34 13.93 -20.88
N VAL A 81 6.83 15.09 -20.46
CA VAL A 81 6.39 15.32 -19.08
C VAL A 81 4.88 15.30 -19.00
N GLN A 82 4.36 14.34 -18.24
CA GLN A 82 2.94 14.23 -17.94
C GLN A 82 2.68 14.40 -16.46
N VAL A 83 1.56 15.03 -16.14
CA VAL A 83 1.10 15.20 -14.76
C VAL A 83 -0.34 14.78 -14.63
N VAL A 84 -0.61 13.94 -13.63
CA VAL A 84 -1.96 13.48 -13.29
C VAL A 84 -2.22 13.67 -11.80
N GLN A 85 -3.47 13.98 -11.45
CA GLN A 85 -3.96 13.91 -10.08
C GLN A 85 -4.98 12.78 -9.97
N LEU A 86 -4.71 11.82 -9.07
CA LEU A 86 -5.53 10.63 -8.86
C LEU A 86 -6.10 10.62 -7.46
N SER A 87 -7.36 10.21 -7.33
CA SER A 87 -7.98 9.94 -6.03
C SER A 87 -7.61 8.55 -5.53
N ILE A 88 -7.11 8.47 -4.30
CA ILE A 88 -6.76 7.23 -3.60
C ILE A 88 -7.48 7.20 -2.24
N PRO A 89 -8.78 6.84 -2.22
CA PRO A 89 -9.59 6.89 -0.98
C PRO A 89 -9.07 5.99 0.14
N SER A 90 -8.29 4.96 -0.18
CA SER A 90 -7.77 3.97 0.75
C SER A 90 -6.56 4.42 1.59
N ILE A 91 -5.97 5.60 1.32
CA ILE A 91 -4.85 6.13 2.14
C ILE A 91 -5.34 6.36 3.58
N HIS A 92 -4.82 5.63 4.57
CA HIS A 92 -5.30 5.73 5.96
C HIS A 92 -4.19 5.74 7.02
N CYS A 93 -2.91 5.62 6.65
CA CYS A 93 -1.78 5.65 7.58
C CYS A 93 -0.59 6.45 7.02
N SER A 94 0.36 6.79 7.90
CA SER A 94 1.61 7.47 7.53
C SER A 94 2.46 6.66 6.55
N SER A 95 2.42 5.32 6.63
CA SER A 95 3.12 4.44 5.69
C SER A 95 2.60 4.58 4.26
N CYS A 96 1.27 4.68 4.07
CA CYS A 96 0.70 4.94 2.74
C CYS A 96 1.18 6.27 2.17
N ILE A 97 1.21 7.33 3.01
CA ILE A 97 1.69 8.64 2.59
C ILE A 97 3.16 8.54 2.17
N TRP A 98 4.00 7.90 2.98
CA TRP A 98 5.43 7.75 2.67
C TRP A 98 5.64 7.04 1.32
N VAL A 99 4.96 5.93 1.07
CA VAL A 99 5.07 5.19 -0.20
C VAL A 99 4.70 6.08 -1.39
N LEU A 100 3.57 6.79 -1.29
CA LEU A 100 3.08 7.65 -2.37
C LEU A 100 3.99 8.88 -2.60
N GLU A 101 4.48 9.53 -1.55
CA GLU A 101 5.46 10.63 -1.63
C GLU A 101 6.84 10.19 -2.18
N ASN A 102 7.09 8.87 -2.20
CA ASN A 102 8.36 8.29 -2.62
C ASN A 102 8.24 7.42 -3.88
N LEU A 103 7.21 7.60 -4.71
CA LEU A 103 7.01 6.82 -5.94
C LEU A 103 8.22 6.87 -6.90
N GLN A 104 8.95 7.99 -6.96
CA GLN A 104 10.20 8.12 -7.73
C GLN A 104 11.30 7.13 -7.30
N ARG A 105 11.25 6.63 -6.05
CA ARG A 105 12.18 5.60 -5.55
C ARG A 105 11.73 4.18 -5.94
N ILE A 106 10.45 4.03 -6.27
CA ILE A 106 9.81 2.75 -6.61
C ILE A 106 9.82 2.54 -8.13
N HIS A 107 9.62 3.60 -8.90
CA HIS A 107 9.61 3.55 -10.36
C HIS A 107 10.38 4.72 -10.97
N HIS A 108 11.37 4.41 -11.82
CA HIS A 108 12.27 5.39 -12.45
C HIS A 108 11.55 6.40 -13.38
N GLY A 109 10.44 5.98 -13.98
CA GLY A 109 9.56 6.84 -14.79
C GLY A 109 8.86 7.94 -13.99
N VAL A 110 8.76 7.84 -12.67
CA VAL A 110 8.18 8.90 -11.81
C VAL A 110 9.27 9.92 -11.46
N LYS A 111 9.01 11.20 -11.71
CA LYS A 111 9.91 12.31 -11.37
C LYS A 111 9.60 12.93 -10.02
N SER A 112 8.32 13.06 -9.69
CA SER A 112 7.89 13.48 -8.37
C SER A 112 6.47 13.01 -8.09
N SER A 113 6.14 12.89 -6.80
CA SER A 113 4.79 12.67 -6.34
C SER A 113 4.52 13.48 -5.08
N GLN A 114 3.26 13.90 -4.91
CA GLN A 114 2.82 14.69 -3.76
C GLN A 114 1.41 14.26 -3.34
N VAL A 115 1.23 13.99 -2.05
CA VAL A 115 -0.03 13.55 -1.45
C VAL A 115 -0.76 14.74 -0.83
N ASP A 116 -2.04 14.87 -1.14
CA ASP A 116 -3.00 15.69 -0.38
C ASP A 116 -3.85 14.73 0.45
N PHE A 117 -3.41 14.48 1.70
CA PHE A 117 -4.06 13.50 2.58
C PHE A 117 -5.50 13.89 2.97
N PRO A 118 -5.82 15.17 3.28
CA PRO A 118 -7.20 15.60 3.48
C PRO A 118 -8.11 15.32 2.28
N LYS A 119 -7.63 15.54 1.05
CA LYS A 119 -8.40 15.26 -0.17
C LYS A 119 -8.31 13.81 -0.65
N LYS A 120 -7.43 12.99 -0.04
CA LYS A 120 -7.12 11.64 -0.49
C LYS A 120 -6.70 11.59 -1.96
N THR A 121 -5.90 12.57 -2.39
CA THR A 121 -5.37 12.60 -3.76
C THR A 121 -3.86 12.50 -3.78
N VAL A 122 -3.32 11.98 -4.87
CA VAL A 122 -1.89 12.00 -5.18
C VAL A 122 -1.70 12.65 -6.54
N ARG A 123 -0.81 13.63 -6.60
CA ARG A 123 -0.36 14.26 -7.84
C ARG A 123 0.97 13.64 -8.24
N VAL A 124 1.08 13.16 -9.48
CA VAL A 124 2.27 12.44 -9.96
C VAL A 124 2.77 13.10 -11.24
N THR A 125 4.04 13.47 -11.25
CA THR A 125 4.76 13.91 -12.46
C THR A 125 5.63 12.77 -12.96
N PHE A 126 5.49 12.38 -14.22
CA PHE A 126 6.17 11.21 -14.77
C PHE A 126 6.63 11.46 -16.22
N ASN A 127 7.63 10.68 -16.66
CA ASN A 127 8.12 10.72 -18.03
C ASN A 127 7.33 9.73 -18.90
N SER A 128 6.65 10.22 -19.93
CA SER A 128 5.77 9.43 -20.80
C SER A 128 6.49 8.43 -21.72
N ASN A 129 7.81 8.56 -21.91
CA ASN A 129 8.64 7.54 -22.59
C ASN A 129 9.00 6.36 -21.68
N GLU A 130 8.99 6.57 -20.35
CA GLU A 130 9.38 5.56 -19.35
C GLU A 130 8.18 4.90 -18.66
N LEU A 131 7.06 5.63 -18.54
CA LEU A 131 5.85 5.19 -17.85
C LEU A 131 4.62 5.85 -18.47
N ASP A 132 3.68 5.04 -18.96
CA ASP A 132 2.37 5.55 -19.38
C ASP A 132 1.36 5.62 -18.22
N LEU A 133 0.23 6.30 -18.43
CA LEU A 133 -0.79 6.48 -17.40
C LEU A 133 -1.43 5.15 -16.96
N LYS A 134 -1.53 4.16 -17.85
CA LYS A 134 -2.08 2.83 -17.54
C LYS A 134 -1.17 2.07 -16.59
N ALA A 135 0.12 2.06 -16.89
CA ALA A 135 1.16 1.44 -16.08
C ALA A 135 1.28 2.14 -14.71
N LEU A 136 1.15 3.47 -14.65
CA LEU A 136 1.08 4.21 -13.39
C LEU A 136 -0.15 3.79 -12.57
N ALA A 137 -1.33 3.70 -13.18
CA ALA A 137 -2.55 3.27 -12.49
C ALA A 137 -2.43 1.83 -11.97
N ILE A 138 -1.80 0.94 -12.75
CA ILE A 138 -1.49 -0.43 -12.34
C ILE A 138 -0.52 -0.45 -11.16
N LEU A 139 0.56 0.35 -11.19
CA LEU A 139 1.55 0.45 -10.12
C LEU A 139 0.89 0.84 -8.78
N LEU A 140 -0.09 1.75 -8.83
CA LEU A 140 -0.80 2.24 -7.64
C LEU A 140 -1.89 1.30 -7.12
N ALA A 141 -2.27 0.30 -7.92
CA ALA A 141 -3.34 -0.65 -7.59
C ALA A 141 -2.80 -2.03 -7.11
N GLN A 142 -1.48 -2.15 -6.96
CA GLN A 142 -0.79 -3.33 -6.44
C GLN A 142 -0.68 -3.33 -4.92
#